data_AF-A0A842KW37-F1
#
_entry.id   AF-A0A842KW37-F1
#
_cell.length_a   1.000
_cell.length_b   1.000
_cell.length_c   1.000
_cell.angle_alpha   90.00
_cell.angle_beta   90.00
_cell.angle_gamma   90.00
#
_symmetry.space_group_name_H-M   'P 1'
#
loop_
_entity.id
_entity.type
_entity.pdbx_description
1 polymer ?
#
loop_
_entity_poly.entity_id
_entity_poly.type
_entity_poly.pdbx_seq_one_letter_code
_entity_poly.pdbx_strand_id
1 'polypeptide(L)'
;ASGIKVLEYTQPIEFLGELGRVKMIKAVKTKLMGDRESFRLSIVEDSEHLIPADNVLIAVGLKPSIPSNGSSFHLEIMKDGRTNFENVFIAGDALLGPSYVGFAQRSGKKAAELINAYLRKK
;
A
#
# COMPACT_ATOMS: atom_id res chain seq x y z
N ALA A 1 -27.07 -1.95 1.79
CA ALA A 1 -26.02 -1.09 2.37
C ALA A 1 -26.54 0.34 2.43
N SER A 2 -27.32 0.66 3.44
CA SER A 2 -27.81 2.03 3.71
C SER A 2 -26.99 2.61 4.87
N GLY A 3 -26.55 3.87 4.74
CA GLY A 3 -25.85 4.58 5.82
C GLY A 3 -24.37 4.92 5.55
N ILE A 4 -23.81 4.54 4.40
CA ILE A 4 -22.46 4.97 4.00
C ILE A 4 -22.59 6.20 3.11
N LYS A 5 -21.92 7.30 3.49
CA LYS A 5 -21.76 8.49 2.65
C LYS A 5 -20.40 8.43 1.94
N VAL A 6 -20.42 8.37 0.62
CA VAL A 6 -19.19 8.41 -0.20
C VAL A 6 -18.95 9.85 -0.65
N LEU A 7 -17.77 10.38 -0.35
CA LEU A 7 -17.32 11.69 -0.80
C LEU A 7 -16.27 11.49 -1.90
N GLU A 8 -16.75 11.41 -3.14
CA GLU A 8 -15.85 11.33 -4.30
C GLU A 8 -15.10 12.67 -4.50
N TYR A 9 -14.01 12.62 -5.26
CA TYR A 9 -13.23 13.80 -5.62
C TYR A 9 -12.87 14.71 -4.44
N THR A 10 -12.55 14.09 -3.30
CA THR A 10 -12.29 14.77 -2.04
C THR A 10 -11.00 14.23 -1.46
N GLN A 11 -9.98 15.08 -1.35
CA GLN A 11 -8.66 14.70 -0.86
C GLN A 11 -8.39 15.37 0.49
N PRO A 12 -8.18 14.60 1.57
CA PRO A 12 -7.71 15.14 2.84
C PRO A 12 -6.34 15.83 2.67
N ILE A 13 -6.19 17.01 3.25
CA ILE A 13 -4.93 17.77 3.27
C ILE A 13 -4.41 18.01 4.69
N GLU A 14 -5.30 17.98 5.71
CA GLU A 14 -4.91 18.17 7.10
C GLU A 14 -5.93 17.54 8.06
N PHE A 15 -5.47 17.04 9.21
CA PHE A 15 -6.33 16.63 10.33
C PHE A 15 -6.30 17.70 11.41
N LEU A 16 -7.46 18.26 11.73
CA LEU A 16 -7.62 19.30 12.74
C LEU A 16 -8.21 18.70 14.00
N GLY A 17 -7.65 19.05 15.16
CA GLY A 17 -8.03 18.48 16.43
C GLY A 17 -7.65 19.33 17.63
N GLU A 18 -8.22 18.98 18.77
CA GLU A 18 -8.00 19.64 20.06
C GLU A 18 -7.70 18.58 21.11
N LEU A 19 -6.80 18.89 22.06
CA LEU A 19 -6.45 18.00 23.17
C LEU A 19 -6.08 16.56 22.72
N GLY A 20 -5.39 16.46 21.58
CA GLY A 20 -4.96 15.18 21.01
C GLY A 20 -6.07 14.36 20.33
N ARG A 21 -7.27 14.93 20.12
CA ARG A 21 -8.39 14.27 19.45
C ARG A 21 -8.76 15.00 18.16
N VAL A 22 -8.93 14.25 17.07
CA VAL A 22 -9.44 14.80 15.80
C VAL A 22 -10.87 15.30 15.98
N LYS A 23 -11.18 16.40 15.31
CA LYS A 23 -12.52 16.99 15.23
C LYS A 23 -12.98 17.20 13.80
N MET A 24 -12.04 17.49 12.90
CA MET A 24 -12.33 17.80 11.51
C MET A 24 -11.20 17.32 10.60
N ILE A 25 -11.57 17.00 9.37
CA ILE A 25 -10.64 16.80 8.26
C ILE A 25 -10.74 18.02 7.36
N LYS A 26 -9.62 18.72 7.13
CA LYS A 26 -9.53 19.72 6.06
C LYS A 26 -9.27 18.99 4.75
N ALA A 27 -10.08 19.25 3.74
CA ALA A 27 -10.01 18.59 2.45
C ALA A 27 -10.15 19.59 1.30
N VAL A 28 -9.68 19.20 0.13
CA VAL A 28 -9.87 19.92 -1.14
C VAL A 28 -10.68 19.09 -2.11
N LYS A 29 -11.36 19.74 -3.06
CA LYS A 29 -11.94 19.04 -4.20
C LYS A 29 -10.87 18.74 -5.24
N THR A 30 -10.99 17.57 -5.87
CA THR A 30 -10.15 17.17 -7.00
C THR A 30 -10.98 17.05 -8.26
N LYS A 31 -10.32 17.09 -9.41
CA LYS A 31 -10.93 16.79 -10.71
C LYS A 31 -9.99 15.90 -11.50
N LEU A 32 -10.58 15.05 -12.33
CA LEU A 32 -9.82 14.27 -13.29
C LEU A 32 -9.38 15.20 -14.44
N MET A 33 -8.11 15.14 -14.80
CA MET A 33 -7.53 15.88 -15.92
C MET A 33 -6.77 14.88 -16.81
N GLY A 34 -6.79 15.07 -18.13
CA GLY A 34 -6.14 14.18 -19.09
C GLY A 34 -7.12 13.27 -19.84
N ASP A 35 -6.58 12.33 -20.60
CA ASP A 35 -7.35 11.36 -21.38
C ASP A 35 -7.45 9.99 -20.69
N ARG A 36 -8.04 9.01 -21.37
CA ARG A 36 -8.21 7.65 -20.85
C ARG A 36 -6.89 6.93 -20.58
N GLU A 37 -5.81 7.30 -21.28
CA GLU A 37 -4.51 6.64 -21.17
C GLU A 37 -3.61 7.31 -20.12
N SER A 38 -3.88 8.58 -19.80
CA SER A 38 -3.04 9.41 -18.94
C SER A 38 -3.85 10.39 -18.09
N PHE A 39 -4.73 9.88 -17.24
CA PHE A 39 -5.44 10.74 -16.29
C PHE A 39 -4.60 11.05 -15.05
N ARG A 40 -4.72 12.28 -14.56
CA ARG A 40 -4.19 12.76 -13.28
C ARG A 40 -5.30 13.40 -12.46
N LEU A 41 -5.25 13.23 -11.15
CA LEU A 41 -6.06 14.04 -10.24
C LEU A 41 -5.39 15.41 -10.07
N SER A 42 -6.15 16.48 -10.27
CA SER A 42 -5.71 17.85 -10.01
C SER A 42 -6.60 18.49 -8.96
N ILE A 43 -6.01 19.30 -8.08
CA ILE A 43 -6.75 20.05 -7.06
C ILE A 43 -7.55 21.17 -7.76
N VAL A 44 -8.79 21.37 -7.31
CA VAL A 44 -9.59 22.53 -7.69
C VAL A 44 -9.19 23.70 -6.78
N GLU A 45 -8.82 24.84 -7.36
CA GLU A 45 -8.46 26.04 -6.60
C GLU A 45 -9.64 26.51 -5.73
N ASP A 46 -9.32 27.12 -4.58
CA ASP A 46 -10.29 27.64 -3.60
C ASP A 46 -11.38 26.65 -3.15
N SER A 47 -11.07 25.34 -3.19
CA SER A 47 -12.01 24.26 -2.84
C SER A 47 -11.84 23.67 -1.45
N GLU A 48 -11.08 24.35 -0.59
CA GLU A 48 -10.87 23.94 0.79
C GLU A 48 -12.20 23.89 1.55
N HIS A 49 -12.44 22.78 2.26
CA HIS A 49 -13.63 22.59 3.08
C HIS A 49 -13.33 21.68 4.27
N LEU A 50 -14.19 21.76 5.29
CA LEU A 50 -14.07 20.99 6.52
C LEU A 50 -15.09 19.86 6.55
N ILE A 51 -14.64 18.68 6.98
CA ILE A 51 -15.47 17.49 7.18
C ILE A 51 -15.42 17.12 8.66
N PRO A 52 -16.52 17.27 9.42
CA PRO A 52 -16.56 16.86 10.83
C PRO A 52 -16.31 15.36 10.99
N ALA A 53 -15.39 14.99 11.88
CA ALA A 53 -15.07 13.61 12.19
C ALA A 53 -14.41 13.51 13.58
N ASP A 54 -14.92 12.63 14.44
CA ASP A 54 -14.32 12.32 15.74
C ASP A 54 -13.28 11.19 15.67
N ASN A 55 -13.28 10.41 14.58
CA ASN A 55 -12.37 9.31 14.33
C ASN A 55 -11.98 9.27 12.85
N VAL A 56 -10.72 8.92 12.56
CA VAL A 56 -10.20 8.77 11.20
C VAL A 56 -9.49 7.42 11.08
N LEU A 57 -9.92 6.62 10.11
CA LEU A 57 -9.23 5.38 9.72
C LEU A 57 -8.49 5.62 8.39
N ILE A 58 -7.17 5.59 8.43
CA ILE A 58 -6.34 5.76 7.24
C ILE A 58 -6.22 4.41 6.52
N ALA A 59 -6.80 4.32 5.31
CA ALA A 59 -6.81 3.11 4.49
C ALA A 59 -6.25 3.37 3.08
N VAL A 60 -5.11 4.06 2.98
CA VAL A 60 -4.50 4.51 1.71
C VAL A 60 -3.56 3.48 1.07
N GLY A 61 -3.58 2.23 1.56
CA GLY A 61 -2.73 1.15 1.09
C GLY A 61 -1.57 0.84 2.04
N LEU A 62 -0.82 -0.20 1.70
CA LEU A 62 0.26 -0.76 2.51
C LEU A 62 1.56 -0.85 1.69
N LYS A 63 2.70 -0.90 2.38
CA LYS A 63 4.00 -1.21 1.77
C LYS A 63 4.59 -2.44 2.48
N PRO A 64 5.29 -3.33 1.77
CA PRO A 64 6.00 -4.45 2.40
C PRO A 64 6.98 -3.93 3.45
N SER A 65 6.97 -4.55 4.63
CA SER A 65 7.86 -4.20 5.75
C SER A 65 9.19 -4.96 5.70
N ILE A 66 9.68 -5.25 4.49
CA ILE A 66 10.96 -5.94 4.31
C ILE A 66 12.10 -4.96 4.59
N PRO A 67 13.17 -5.35 5.29
CA PRO A 67 14.35 -4.51 5.45
C PRO A 67 14.85 -4.04 4.09
N SER A 68 14.78 -2.74 3.83
CA SER A 68 15.26 -2.15 2.58
C SER A 68 16.79 -2.11 2.56
N ASN A 69 17.35 -1.93 1.36
CA ASN A 69 18.73 -1.51 1.18
C ASN A 69 19.01 -0.31 2.13
N GLY A 70 20.01 -0.44 3.01
CA GLY A 70 20.33 0.55 4.04
C GLY A 70 20.02 0.13 5.48
N SER A 71 19.33 -1.00 5.71
CA SER A 71 19.47 -1.73 6.97
C SER A 71 20.87 -2.37 7.03
N SER A 72 21.36 -2.77 8.21
CA SER A 72 22.67 -3.43 8.38
C SER A 72 22.85 -4.73 7.56
N PHE A 73 21.79 -5.17 6.87
CA PHE A 73 21.78 -6.27 5.93
C PHE A 73 21.33 -5.78 4.55
N HIS A 74 22.23 -5.81 3.56
CA HIS A 74 21.91 -5.51 2.17
C HIS A 74 21.13 -6.69 1.57
N LEU A 75 19.80 -6.65 1.66
CA LEU A 75 18.90 -7.70 1.19
C LEU A 75 18.50 -7.46 -0.26
N GLU A 76 18.95 -8.33 -1.14
CA GLU A 76 18.55 -8.35 -2.55
C GLU A 76 17.52 -9.45 -2.78
N ILE A 77 16.44 -9.11 -3.49
CA ILE A 77 15.33 -10.01 -3.78
C ILE A 77 15.24 -10.23 -5.28
N MET A 78 15.39 -11.48 -5.69
CA MET A 78 15.19 -11.91 -7.07
C MET A 78 13.69 -11.98 -7.40
N LYS A 79 13.34 -11.84 -8.69
CA LYS A 79 11.95 -11.86 -9.16
C LYS A 79 11.17 -13.13 -8.77
N ASP A 80 11.86 -14.24 -8.54
CA ASP A 80 11.27 -15.53 -8.17
C ASP A 80 11.19 -15.77 -6.65
N GLY A 81 11.56 -14.77 -5.84
CA GLY A 81 11.50 -14.84 -4.38
C GLY A 81 12.77 -15.37 -3.71
N ARG A 82 13.83 -15.71 -4.45
CA ARG A 82 15.14 -15.98 -3.85
C ARG A 82 15.77 -14.69 -3.33
N THR A 83 16.60 -14.81 -2.30
CA THR A 83 17.40 -13.70 -1.79
C THR A 83 18.89 -13.96 -1.99
N ASN A 84 19.72 -12.94 -1.77
CA ASN A 84 21.17 -13.10 -1.71
C ASN A 84 21.65 -13.87 -0.47
N PHE A 85 20.80 -14.12 0.52
CA PHE A 85 21.11 -14.99 1.67
C PHE A 85 20.72 -16.43 1.36
N GLU A 86 21.66 -17.36 1.58
CA GLU A 86 21.36 -18.78 1.41
C GLU A 86 20.23 -19.22 2.34
N ASN A 87 19.37 -20.11 1.85
CA ASN A 87 18.23 -20.66 2.58
C ASN A 87 17.12 -19.64 2.93
N VAL A 88 17.22 -18.38 2.50
CA VAL A 88 16.21 -17.34 2.75
C VAL A 88 15.43 -17.04 1.47
N PHE A 89 14.11 -17.15 1.56
CA PHE A 89 13.17 -16.96 0.46
C PHE A 89 12.02 -16.05 0.89
N ILE A 90 11.43 -15.34 -0.06
CA ILE A 90 10.33 -14.39 0.13
C ILE A 90 9.18 -14.76 -0.81
N ALA A 91 7.95 -14.72 -0.29
CA ALA A 91 6.73 -14.99 -1.04
C ALA A 91 5.58 -14.12 -0.51
N GLY A 92 4.42 -14.19 -1.16
CA GLY A 92 3.23 -13.44 -0.79
C GLY A 92 3.36 -11.96 -1.07
N ASP A 93 2.61 -11.16 -0.33
CA ASP A 93 2.63 -9.69 -0.42
C ASP A 93 3.98 -9.09 -0.03
N ALA A 94 4.82 -9.84 0.69
CA ALA A 94 6.21 -9.44 0.91
C ALA A 94 6.97 -9.35 -0.43
N LEU A 95 6.77 -10.31 -1.34
CA LEU A 95 7.40 -10.28 -2.67
C LEU A 95 6.67 -9.35 -3.64
N LEU A 96 5.34 -9.37 -3.62
CA LEU A 96 4.50 -8.80 -4.69
C LEU A 96 3.99 -7.38 -4.38
N GLY A 97 4.09 -6.94 -3.13
CA GLY A 97 3.26 -5.85 -2.62
C GLY A 97 1.83 -6.31 -2.32
N PRO A 98 0.96 -5.43 -1.79
CA PRO A 98 -0.42 -5.77 -1.47
C PRO A 98 -1.15 -6.29 -2.71
N SER A 99 -1.57 -7.55 -2.68
CA SER A 99 -2.08 -8.24 -3.87
C SER A 99 -3.32 -9.10 -3.56
N TYR A 100 -3.87 -9.76 -4.59
CA TYR A 100 -4.92 -10.74 -4.39
C TYR A 100 -4.37 -12.03 -3.77
N VAL A 101 -5.18 -12.67 -2.92
CA VAL A 101 -4.84 -13.93 -2.24
C VAL A 101 -4.33 -15.02 -3.19
N GLY A 102 -4.90 -15.11 -4.40
CA GLY A 102 -4.45 -16.10 -5.40
C GLY A 102 -3.00 -15.90 -5.86
N PHE A 103 -2.53 -14.66 -6.00
CA PHE A 103 -1.13 -14.39 -6.36
C PHE A 103 -0.19 -14.72 -5.21
N ALA A 104 -0.59 -14.39 -3.98
CA ALA A 104 0.15 -14.77 -2.79
C ALA A 104 0.30 -16.30 -2.68
N GLN A 105 -0.78 -17.06 -2.85
CA GLN A 105 -0.74 -18.53 -2.86
C GLN A 105 0.16 -19.09 -3.96
N ARG A 106 0.07 -18.56 -5.18
CA ARG A 106 0.92 -18.98 -6.30
C ARG A 106 2.40 -18.77 -6.00
N SER A 107 2.76 -17.61 -5.44
CA SER A 107 4.14 -17.32 -5.06
C SER A 107 4.63 -18.22 -3.92
N GLY A 108 3.78 -18.55 -2.94
CA GLY A 108 4.10 -19.49 -1.87
C GLY A 108 4.39 -20.90 -2.39
N LYS A 109 3.58 -21.40 -3.32
CA LYS A 109 3.85 -22.68 -3.99
C LYS A 109 5.20 -22.65 -4.72
N LYS A 110 5.52 -21.55 -5.42
CA LYS A 110 6.79 -21.42 -6.13
C LYS A 110 7.99 -21.40 -5.18
N ALA A 111 7.87 -20.70 -4.05
CA ALA A 111 8.91 -20.69 -3.02
C ALA A 111 9.14 -22.09 -2.44
N ALA A 112 8.07 -22.87 -2.17
CA ALA A 112 8.19 -24.24 -1.70
C ALA A 112 8.93 -25.16 -2.70
N GLU A 113 8.64 -25.03 -4.00
CA GLU A 113 9.36 -25.77 -5.05
C GLU A 113 10.87 -25.43 -5.06
N LEU A 114 11.22 -24.15 -4.91
CA LEU A 114 12.60 -23.66 -4.87
C LEU A 114 13.34 -24.15 -3.62
N ILE A 115 12.69 -24.08 -2.45
CA ILE A 115 13.22 -24.60 -1.18
C ILE A 115 13.49 -26.11 -1.31
N ASN A 116 12.52 -26.88 -1.80
CA ASN A 116 12.69 -28.33 -1.99
C ASN A 116 13.84 -28.63 -2.98
N ALA A 117 13.94 -27.89 -4.09
CA ALA A 117 15.04 -28.06 -5.04
C ALA A 117 16.41 -27.70 -4.43
N TYR A 118 16.48 -26.66 -3.60
CA TYR A 118 17.69 -26.26 -2.90
C TYR A 118 18.12 -27.34 -1.87
N LEU A 119 17.20 -27.83 -1.04
CA LEU A 119 17.48 -28.82 -0.01
C LEU A 119 17.91 -30.18 -0.57
N ARG A 120 17.41 -30.57 -1.75
CA ARG A 120 17.81 -31.84 -2.41
C ARG A 120 19.20 -31.80 -3.07
N LYS A 121 19.76 -30.61 -3.25
CA LYS A 121 21.09 -30.42 -3.84
C LYS A 121 22.19 -30.27 -2.78
N LYS A 122 21.80 -30.07 -1.52
CA LYS A 122 22.67 -30.22 -0.35
C LYS A 122 22.79 -31.70 -0.01
#